data_AF-A0A382GCN0-F1
#
_entry.id   AF-A0A382GCN0-F1
#
_cell.length_a   1.000
_cell.length_b   1.000
_cell.length_c   1.000
_cell.angle_alpha   90.00
_cell.angle_beta   90.00
_cell.angle_gamma   90.00
#
_symmetry.space_group_name_H-M   'P 1'
#
loop_
_entity.id
_entity.type
_entity.pdbx_description
1 polymer ?
#
loop_
_entity_poly.entity_id
_entity_poly.type
_entity_poly.pdbx_seq_one_letter_code
_entity_poly.pdbx_strand_id
1 'polypeptide(L)'
;MAVSVPKPDQIRQIAERMGLNLTEADIDSFIGLMAPSIEAYNVIDKLPDNLPKVKYPRSPGYRVPPEDNPYNAWYWRTSIKGNARGKLKGHRVVIKDNVMVAGVPMMNGASTLEGYTPEIDATIVERILGAGGEIVGKAHCEYFCLSGGSHTSAAGPVQNPHRVGYSAGGSSSGSAALVAAGEVGMAIGGDQGGSIRMPSSYCGTYGMKPTHGLVPYTGIMPIEVFVDHTGPITASVADNALLLEVIAGPDGYDPRQYNVKTHAYTKSLEGGVGDLKIGVVTEGFGLDSSESDVDAKVRKAADTLKGLGATISDVSIPWHSLGGALWLPIGVEGLTQTMMWGDGYGISRPDLYVTSLMDKH
;
A
#
# COMPACT_ATOMS: atom_id res chain seq x y z
N MET A 1 17.17 13.72 13.31
CA MET A 1 17.28 14.62 14.48
C MET A 1 18.44 14.15 15.35
N ALA A 2 19.26 15.06 15.88
CA ALA A 2 20.38 14.68 16.72
C ALA A 2 19.91 13.86 17.94
N VAL A 3 20.55 12.71 18.16
CA VAL A 3 20.29 11.84 19.31
C VAL A 3 20.72 12.58 20.57
N SER A 4 19.76 12.80 21.47
CA SER A 4 20.00 13.47 22.75
C SER A 4 20.40 12.47 23.83
N VAL A 5 21.27 12.92 24.74
CA VAL A 5 21.55 12.17 25.97
C VAL A 5 20.25 12.01 26.77
N PRO A 6 19.86 10.77 27.14
CA PRO A 6 18.64 10.54 27.89
C PRO A 6 18.74 11.13 29.30
N LYS A 7 17.62 11.65 29.81
CA LYS A 7 17.51 12.13 31.19
C LYS A 7 17.49 10.94 32.16
N PRO A 8 17.95 11.12 33.42
CA PRO A 8 17.89 10.08 34.45
C PRO A 8 16.51 9.40 34.57
N ASP A 9 15.44 10.19 34.54
CA ASP A 9 14.06 9.65 34.62
C ASP A 9 13.69 8.76 33.42
N GLN A 10 14.22 9.05 32.22
CA GLN A 10 13.99 8.22 31.04
C GLN A 10 14.73 6.88 31.18
N ILE A 11 15.96 6.89 31.71
CA ILE A 11 16.70 5.66 32.01
C ILE A 11 15.96 4.83 33.07
N ARG A 12 15.43 5.47 34.12
CA ARG A 12 14.64 4.77 35.15
C ARG A 12 13.40 4.10 34.56
N GLN A 13 12.65 4.81 33.72
CA GLN A 13 11.48 4.23 33.02
C GLN A 13 11.85 3.09 32.07
N ILE A 14 13.00 3.16 31.39
CA ILE A 14 13.49 2.06 30.55
C ILE A 14 13.85 0.85 31.43
N ALA A 15 14.59 1.07 32.52
CA ALA A 15 14.98 0.02 33.45
C ALA A 15 13.77 -0.70 34.05
N GLU A 16 12.76 0.04 34.52
CA GLU A 16 11.51 -0.53 35.04
C GLU A 16 10.80 -1.39 33.99
N ARG A 17 10.70 -0.91 32.73
CA ARG A 17 10.11 -1.69 31.62
C ARG A 17 10.88 -2.96 31.31
N MET A 18 12.19 -2.98 31.56
CA MET A 18 13.05 -4.14 31.37
C MET A 18 13.12 -5.05 32.61
N GLY A 19 12.44 -4.70 33.70
CA GLY A 19 12.52 -5.44 34.97
C GLY A 19 13.85 -5.27 35.70
N LEU A 20 14.58 -4.19 35.40
CA LEU A 20 15.84 -3.83 36.05
C LEU A 20 15.58 -2.85 37.20
N ASN A 21 16.27 -3.06 38.32
CA ASN A 21 16.26 -2.13 39.45
C ASN A 21 17.61 -1.41 39.53
N LEU A 22 17.67 -0.18 39.02
CA LEU A 22 18.89 0.62 38.95
C LEU A 22 18.93 1.63 40.10
N THR A 23 20.09 1.74 40.75
CA THR A 23 20.37 2.83 41.69
C THR A 23 20.68 4.13 40.93
N GLU A 24 20.66 5.28 41.60
CA GLU A 24 21.07 6.56 40.98
C GLU A 24 22.51 6.50 40.45
N ALA A 25 23.40 5.80 41.16
CA ALA A 25 24.78 5.60 40.70
C ALA A 25 24.86 4.74 39.43
N ASP A 26 23.98 3.73 39.29
CA ASP A 26 23.90 2.95 38.05
C ASP A 26 23.39 3.82 36.90
N ILE A 27 22.37 4.66 37.14
CA ILE A 27 21.81 5.57 36.14
C ILE A 27 22.88 6.54 35.63
N ASP A 28 23.62 7.19 36.53
CA ASP A 28 24.71 8.10 36.17
C ASP A 28 25.81 7.38 35.38
N SER A 29 26.15 6.16 35.79
CA SER A 29 27.11 5.31 35.08
C SER A 29 26.63 4.99 33.66
N PHE A 30 25.37 4.56 33.49
CA PHE A 30 24.80 4.27 32.17
C PHE A 30 24.78 5.49 31.26
N ILE A 31 24.39 6.66 31.77
CA ILE A 31 24.42 7.91 31.00
C ILE A 31 25.85 8.22 30.53
N GLY A 32 26.84 8.09 31.41
CA GLY A 32 28.25 8.29 31.07
C GLY A 32 28.73 7.30 30.00
N LEU A 33 28.35 6.02 30.11
CA LEU A 33 28.71 4.97 29.16
C LEU A 33 28.02 5.13 27.79
N MET A 34 26.84 5.75 27.73
CA MET A 34 26.13 6.01 26.48
C MET A 34 26.71 7.18 25.69
N ALA A 35 27.41 8.12 26.34
CA ALA A 35 27.86 9.36 25.69
C ALA A 35 28.70 9.13 24.41
N PRO A 36 29.70 8.23 24.36
CA PRO A 36 30.46 7.97 23.13
C PRO A 36 29.60 7.37 22.01
N SER A 37 28.64 6.49 22.36
CA SER A 37 27.70 5.93 21.39
C SER A 37 26.80 7.01 20.81
N ILE A 38 26.27 7.91 21.65
CA ILE A 38 25.43 9.03 21.20
C ILE A 38 26.21 9.98 20.30
N GLU A 39 27.47 10.27 20.63
CA GLU A 39 28.34 11.06 19.75
C GLU A 39 28.53 10.40 18.40
N ALA A 40 28.74 9.08 18.34
CA ALA A 40 28.84 8.33 17.10
C ALA A 40 27.55 8.40 16.26
N TYR A 41 26.37 8.28 16.89
CA TYR A 41 25.09 8.44 16.19
C TYR A 41 24.95 9.86 15.61
N ASN A 42 25.36 10.87 16.36
CA ASN A 42 25.34 12.27 15.91
C ASN A 42 26.36 12.58 14.81
N VAL A 43 27.40 11.76 14.61
CA VAL A 43 28.26 11.84 13.42
C VAL A 43 27.48 11.38 12.19
N ILE A 44 26.72 10.28 12.30
CA ILE A 44 25.91 9.75 11.20
C ILE A 44 24.75 10.68 10.85
N ASP A 45 24.03 11.23 11.84
CA ASP A 45 22.91 12.19 11.63
C ASP A 45 23.35 13.49 10.92
N LYS A 46 24.65 13.82 10.96
CA LYS A 46 25.21 14.96 10.22
C LYS A 46 25.58 14.64 8.77
N LEU A 47 25.63 13.37 8.39
CA LEU A 47 25.88 12.98 7.01
C LEU A 47 24.65 13.31 6.16
N PRO A 48 24.82 13.64 4.86
CA PRO A 48 23.68 13.90 4.00
C PRO A 48 22.83 12.64 3.79
N ASP A 49 21.51 12.80 3.84
CA ASP A 49 20.57 11.76 3.43
C ASP A 49 20.67 11.55 1.92
N ASN A 50 21.09 10.35 1.52
CA ASN A 50 21.30 10.00 0.11
C ASN A 50 19.98 9.52 -0.54
N LEU A 51 18.99 10.41 -0.60
CA LEU A 51 17.67 10.12 -1.16
C LEU A 51 17.67 10.12 -2.70
N PRO A 52 16.81 9.31 -3.35
CA PRO A 52 16.59 9.36 -4.79
C PRO A 52 16.19 10.75 -5.29
N LYS A 53 16.70 11.14 -6.45
CA LYS A 53 16.41 12.45 -7.05
C LYS A 53 15.07 12.45 -7.77
N VAL A 54 14.27 13.49 -7.51
CA VAL A 54 13.05 13.79 -8.25
C VAL A 54 13.37 14.21 -9.69
N LYS A 55 12.87 13.45 -10.67
CA LYS A 55 13.23 13.60 -12.09
C LYS A 55 12.32 14.55 -12.89
N TYR A 56 11.06 14.66 -12.50
CA TYR A 56 10.04 15.37 -13.29
C TYR A 56 9.57 16.65 -12.57
N PRO A 57 9.14 17.69 -13.30
CA PRO A 57 8.55 18.89 -12.68
C PRO A 57 7.33 18.53 -11.82
N ARG A 58 7.10 19.33 -10.77
CA ARG A 58 5.98 19.15 -9.84
C ARG A 58 5.01 20.31 -9.91
N SER A 59 3.74 20.01 -9.71
CA SER A 59 2.71 20.98 -9.38
C SER A 59 2.37 20.82 -7.90
N PRO A 60 2.21 21.92 -7.14
CA PRO A 60 1.82 21.86 -5.73
C PRO A 60 0.47 21.18 -5.52
N GLY A 61 -0.37 21.13 -6.57
CA GLY A 61 -1.70 20.56 -6.47
C GLY A 61 -2.60 21.35 -5.53
N TYR A 62 -3.72 20.74 -5.12
CA TYR A 62 -4.67 21.32 -4.18
C TYR A 62 -5.53 20.23 -3.52
N ARG A 63 -6.06 20.53 -2.32
CA ARG A 63 -7.11 19.74 -1.67
C ARG A 63 -8.42 19.95 -2.42
N VAL A 64 -9.10 18.87 -2.79
CA VAL A 64 -10.35 18.97 -3.56
C VAL A 64 -11.47 19.46 -2.63
N PRO A 65 -12.20 20.52 -3.01
CA PRO A 65 -13.37 20.97 -2.26
C PRO A 65 -14.44 19.87 -2.16
N PRO A 66 -15.23 19.80 -1.07
CA PRO A 66 -16.26 18.78 -0.90
C PRO A 66 -17.27 18.70 -2.06
N GLU A 67 -17.63 19.83 -2.66
CA GLU A 67 -18.54 19.93 -3.81
C GLU A 67 -18.01 19.24 -5.08
N ASP A 68 -16.68 19.19 -5.23
CA ASP A 68 -15.98 18.54 -6.35
C ASP A 68 -15.47 17.14 -5.99
N ASN A 69 -15.82 16.64 -4.79
CA ASN A 69 -15.40 15.34 -4.27
C ASN A 69 -16.61 14.57 -3.69
N PRO A 70 -17.65 14.28 -4.48
CA PRO A 70 -18.93 13.76 -4.00
C PRO A 70 -18.83 12.39 -3.31
N TYR A 71 -17.78 11.63 -3.61
CA TYR A 71 -17.49 10.33 -3.01
C TYR A 71 -16.47 10.38 -1.88
N ASN A 72 -15.92 11.57 -1.56
CA ASN A 72 -14.78 11.76 -0.66
C ASN A 72 -13.54 10.91 -1.05
N ALA A 73 -13.37 10.61 -2.33
CA ALA A 73 -12.40 9.65 -2.84
C ALA A 73 -11.03 10.29 -3.17
N TRP A 74 -11.00 11.60 -3.41
CA TRP A 74 -9.76 12.36 -3.53
C TRP A 74 -9.25 12.80 -2.15
N TYR A 75 -7.94 12.70 -1.94
CA TYR A 75 -7.25 13.44 -0.88
C TYR A 75 -6.65 14.75 -1.43
N TRP A 76 -5.90 14.65 -2.53
CA TRP A 76 -5.21 15.77 -3.16
C TRP A 76 -5.21 15.60 -4.68
N ARG A 77 -5.40 16.67 -5.45
CA ARG A 77 -5.23 16.64 -6.91
C ARG A 77 -3.96 17.34 -7.32
N THR A 78 -3.31 16.83 -8.35
CA THR A 78 -2.12 17.44 -8.97
C THR A 78 -2.09 17.12 -10.46
N SER A 79 -1.04 17.55 -11.16
CA SER A 79 -0.73 17.11 -12.52
C SER A 79 0.79 17.02 -12.64
N ILE A 80 1.31 15.80 -12.63
CA ILE A 80 2.72 15.51 -12.77
C ILE A 80 2.87 14.68 -14.03
N LYS A 81 3.41 15.32 -15.08
CA LYS A 81 3.61 14.69 -16.39
C LYS A 81 4.96 14.00 -16.42
N GLY A 82 4.94 12.73 -16.78
CA GLY A 82 6.12 11.93 -17.02
C GLY A 82 6.78 12.20 -18.38
N ASN A 83 7.49 11.20 -18.86
CA ASN A 83 8.14 11.22 -20.17
C ASN A 83 7.13 11.43 -21.32
N ALA A 84 7.54 12.09 -22.40
CA ALA A 84 6.66 12.38 -23.54
C ALA A 84 6.29 11.11 -24.37
N ARG A 85 6.93 9.99 -24.08
CA ARG A 85 6.78 8.69 -24.75
C ARG A 85 6.81 7.58 -23.70
N GLY A 86 6.19 6.44 -24.03
CA GLY A 86 6.20 5.23 -23.22
C GLY A 86 4.84 4.54 -23.23
N LYS A 87 4.76 3.40 -22.54
CA LYS A 87 3.59 2.52 -22.53
C LYS A 87 2.34 3.15 -21.91
N LEU A 88 2.51 4.13 -21.02
CA LEU A 88 1.43 4.84 -20.34
C LEU A 88 1.19 6.23 -20.92
N LYS A 89 1.75 6.57 -22.08
CA LYS A 89 1.51 7.86 -22.71
C LYS A 89 0.00 8.08 -22.90
N GLY A 90 -0.52 9.16 -22.30
CA GLY A 90 -1.95 9.52 -22.37
C GLY A 90 -2.81 8.89 -21.27
N HIS A 91 -2.26 8.01 -20.44
CA HIS A 91 -2.95 7.46 -19.28
C HIS A 91 -2.77 8.38 -18.06
N ARG A 92 -3.89 8.62 -17.37
CA ARG A 92 -3.96 9.32 -16.09
C ARG A 92 -4.05 8.29 -14.97
N VAL A 93 -3.15 8.38 -13.99
CA VAL A 93 -3.04 7.44 -12.87
C VAL A 93 -3.20 8.19 -11.55
N VAL A 94 -4.08 7.70 -10.67
CA VAL A 94 -4.15 8.18 -9.28
C VAL A 94 -3.36 7.26 -8.36
N ILE A 95 -2.72 7.84 -7.35
CA ILE A 95 -1.83 7.12 -6.44
C ILE A 95 -2.49 7.01 -5.06
N LYS A 96 -2.62 5.82 -4.48
CA LYS A 96 -3.13 5.66 -3.10
C LYS A 96 -2.34 6.55 -2.14
N ASP A 97 -3.00 7.15 -1.17
CA ASP A 97 -2.37 8.19 -0.36
C ASP A 97 -1.18 7.70 0.48
N ASN A 98 -1.14 6.42 0.84
CA ASN A 98 -0.01 5.79 1.55
C ASN A 98 1.29 5.65 0.70
N VAL A 99 1.24 5.98 -0.58
CA VAL A 99 2.38 5.97 -1.51
C VAL A 99 2.95 7.38 -1.62
N MET A 100 4.26 7.50 -1.45
CA MET A 100 4.96 8.78 -1.55
C MET A 100 5.01 9.28 -2.99
N VAL A 101 4.69 10.56 -3.17
CA VAL A 101 4.87 11.32 -4.40
C VAL A 101 5.56 12.62 -4.01
N ALA A 102 6.77 12.86 -4.52
CA ALA A 102 7.57 13.97 -4.04
C ALA A 102 6.86 15.32 -4.25
N GLY A 103 6.82 16.15 -3.21
CA GLY A 103 6.21 17.47 -3.24
C GLY A 103 4.67 17.48 -3.26
N VAL A 104 4.01 16.34 -3.07
CA VAL A 104 2.55 16.23 -2.97
C VAL A 104 2.19 15.74 -1.56
N PRO A 105 1.32 16.44 -0.81
CA PRO A 105 0.94 16.01 0.53
C PRO A 105 0.44 14.58 0.59
N MET A 106 0.62 13.93 1.74
CA MET A 106 0.00 12.65 2.10
C MET A 106 -0.35 12.62 3.59
N MET A 107 -1.35 11.82 3.95
CA MET A 107 -1.75 11.56 5.33
C MET A 107 -2.01 10.08 5.64
N ASN A 108 -2.03 9.18 4.64
CA ASN A 108 -2.33 7.75 4.83
C ASN A 108 -3.63 7.51 5.64
N GLY A 109 -4.65 8.35 5.39
CA GLY A 109 -5.91 8.34 6.14
C GLY A 109 -5.80 8.67 7.64
N ALA A 110 -4.60 8.96 8.16
CA ALA A 110 -4.32 9.17 9.57
C ALA A 110 -4.15 10.65 9.88
N SER A 111 -4.76 11.12 10.97
CA SER A 111 -4.63 12.53 11.38
C SER A 111 -3.21 12.88 11.85
N THR A 112 -2.44 11.93 12.35
CA THR A 112 -1.05 12.13 12.80
C THR A 112 -0.11 12.49 11.64
N LEU A 113 -0.39 11.97 10.44
CA LEU A 113 0.39 12.24 9.23
C LEU A 113 -0.16 13.41 8.40
N GLU A 114 -1.24 14.08 8.82
CA GLU A 114 -1.79 15.21 8.06
C GLU A 114 -0.72 16.31 7.87
N GLY A 115 -0.60 16.77 6.62
CA GLY A 115 0.35 17.81 6.21
C GLY A 115 1.77 17.31 5.90
N TYR A 116 2.06 16.01 6.06
CA TYR A 116 3.34 15.46 5.60
C TYR A 116 3.48 15.58 4.08
N THR A 117 4.65 15.99 3.59
CA THR A 117 4.94 16.12 2.16
C THR A 117 6.27 15.40 1.87
N PRO A 118 6.25 14.24 1.18
CA PRO A 118 7.45 13.48 0.91
C PRO A 118 8.44 14.20 0.00
N GLU A 119 9.72 13.92 0.19
CA GLU A 119 10.83 14.41 -0.63
C GLU A 119 11.15 13.50 -1.81
N ILE A 120 10.70 12.25 -1.76
CA ILE A 120 10.95 11.21 -2.77
C ILE A 120 9.69 10.75 -3.47
N ASP A 121 9.86 10.22 -4.67
CA ASP A 121 8.87 9.37 -5.30
C ASP A 121 9.05 7.93 -4.83
N ALA A 122 7.94 7.22 -4.64
CA ALA A 122 7.98 5.76 -4.61
C ALA A 122 8.53 5.21 -5.94
N THR A 123 9.18 4.03 -5.92
CA THR A 123 9.72 3.43 -7.15
C THR A 123 8.63 3.27 -8.24
N ILE A 124 7.43 2.88 -7.84
CA ILE A 124 6.30 2.72 -8.77
C ILE A 124 5.85 4.05 -9.40
N VAL A 125 5.97 5.16 -8.68
CA VAL A 125 5.68 6.52 -9.17
C VAL A 125 6.71 6.90 -10.24
N GLU A 126 7.99 6.67 -9.98
CA GLU A 126 9.05 6.90 -10.96
C GLU A 126 8.84 6.07 -12.24
N ARG A 127 8.43 4.80 -12.10
CA ARG A 127 8.16 3.90 -13.24
C ARG A 127 6.97 4.36 -14.07
N ILE A 128 5.88 4.79 -13.43
CA ILE A 128 4.69 5.32 -14.10
C ILE A 128 5.06 6.57 -14.90
N LEU A 129 5.75 7.53 -14.28
CA LEU A 129 6.20 8.75 -14.94
C LEU A 129 7.22 8.43 -16.06
N GLY A 130 8.16 7.51 -15.81
CA GLY A 130 9.12 7.03 -16.81
C GLY A 130 8.47 6.41 -18.05
N ALA A 131 7.35 5.72 -17.87
CA ALA A 131 6.53 5.15 -18.94
C ALA A 131 5.57 6.17 -19.59
N GLY A 132 5.62 7.44 -19.19
CA GLY A 132 4.83 8.54 -19.77
C GLY A 132 3.42 8.69 -19.23
N GLY A 133 3.12 8.04 -18.10
CA GLY A 133 1.87 8.26 -17.36
C GLY A 133 1.85 9.65 -16.71
N GLU A 134 0.65 10.19 -16.52
CA GLU A 134 0.42 11.40 -15.73
C GLU A 134 -0.14 11.03 -14.36
N ILE A 135 0.53 11.48 -13.29
CA ILE A 135 -0.01 11.36 -11.94
C ILE A 135 -0.93 12.55 -11.67
N VAL A 136 -2.19 12.25 -11.37
CA VAL A 136 -3.25 13.26 -11.28
C VAL A 136 -3.72 13.56 -9.86
N GLY A 137 -3.16 12.88 -8.87
CA GLY A 137 -3.49 13.10 -7.47
C GLY A 137 -3.20 11.92 -6.56
N LYS A 138 -3.64 12.10 -5.32
CA LYS A 138 -3.62 11.14 -4.24
C LYS A 138 -5.06 10.70 -3.95
N ALA A 139 -5.29 9.39 -3.97
CA ALA A 139 -6.55 8.78 -3.63
C ALA A 139 -6.63 8.48 -2.15
N HIS A 140 -7.77 8.79 -1.55
CA HIS A 140 -8.11 8.51 -0.17
C HIS A 140 -7.84 7.05 0.22
N CYS A 141 -7.38 6.81 1.45
CA CYS A 141 -7.27 5.47 2.03
C CYS A 141 -7.65 5.47 3.52
N GLU A 142 -7.85 4.27 4.06
CA GLU A 142 -8.23 4.05 5.46
C GLU A 142 -7.11 4.45 6.44
N TYR A 143 -7.46 4.64 7.71
CA TYR A 143 -6.52 5.08 8.76
C TYR A 143 -5.37 4.07 8.90
N PHE A 144 -4.15 4.49 8.54
CA PHE A 144 -2.99 3.61 8.42
C PHE A 144 -3.24 2.35 7.57
N CYS A 145 -4.18 2.43 6.63
CA CYS A 145 -4.61 1.32 5.79
C CYS A 145 -5.21 0.10 6.55
N LEU A 146 -5.57 0.23 7.84
CA LEU A 146 -6.03 -0.86 8.71
C LEU A 146 -7.56 -1.05 8.71
N SER A 147 -8.18 -1.13 7.54
CA SER A 147 -9.61 -1.48 7.43
C SER A 147 -9.95 -2.08 6.07
N GLY A 148 -10.86 -3.06 6.10
CA GLY A 148 -11.51 -3.60 4.89
C GLY A 148 -12.76 -2.82 4.46
N GLY A 149 -13.27 -1.92 5.32
CA GLY A 149 -14.34 -0.98 4.98
C GLY A 149 -13.80 0.35 4.44
N SER A 150 -14.67 1.35 4.31
CA SER A 150 -14.30 2.68 3.82
C SER A 150 -14.70 3.82 4.75
N HIS A 151 -14.54 3.64 6.07
CA HIS A 151 -15.11 4.51 7.12
C HIS A 151 -14.14 4.97 8.20
N THR A 152 -12.87 4.58 8.13
CA THR A 152 -11.93 4.78 9.24
C THR A 152 -11.01 5.98 9.06
N SER A 153 -10.83 6.47 7.84
CA SER A 153 -9.98 7.63 7.57
C SER A 153 -10.41 8.86 8.35
N ALA A 154 -9.43 9.61 8.85
CA ALA A 154 -9.65 10.87 9.56
C ALA A 154 -10.32 11.94 8.70
N ALA A 155 -10.21 11.86 7.36
CA ALA A 155 -10.89 12.76 6.43
C ALA A 155 -12.35 12.36 6.14
N GLY A 156 -12.87 11.33 6.82
CA GLY A 156 -14.24 10.84 6.68
C GLY A 156 -14.38 9.66 5.71
N PRO A 157 -15.58 9.07 5.61
CA PRO A 157 -15.80 7.85 4.83
C PRO A 157 -15.78 8.10 3.32
N VAL A 158 -15.26 7.14 2.55
CA VAL A 158 -15.40 7.09 1.08
C VAL A 158 -16.72 6.40 0.73
N GLN A 159 -17.47 7.01 -0.18
CA GLN A 159 -18.77 6.51 -0.65
C GLN A 159 -18.62 5.64 -1.89
N ASN A 160 -19.39 4.55 -1.97
CA ASN A 160 -19.42 3.71 -3.17
C ASN A 160 -20.12 4.42 -4.35
N PRO A 161 -19.48 4.57 -5.52
CA PRO A 161 -20.09 5.22 -6.68
C PRO A 161 -21.35 4.53 -7.21
N HIS A 162 -21.49 3.22 -7.00
CA HIS A 162 -22.70 2.48 -7.40
C HIS A 162 -23.87 2.72 -6.45
N ARG A 163 -23.60 3.15 -5.21
CA ARG A 163 -24.61 3.41 -4.18
C ARG A 163 -24.06 4.27 -3.04
N VAL A 164 -24.32 5.58 -3.10
CA VAL A 164 -23.97 6.52 -2.02
C VAL A 164 -24.58 6.08 -0.69
N GLY A 165 -23.84 6.23 0.41
CA GLY A 165 -24.20 5.72 1.73
C GLY A 165 -23.71 4.31 2.03
N TYR A 166 -23.09 3.63 1.05
CA TYR A 166 -22.52 2.30 1.22
C TYR A 166 -21.00 2.33 1.15
N SER A 167 -20.37 1.32 1.76
CA SER A 167 -18.93 1.13 1.77
C SER A 167 -18.39 0.97 0.33
N ALA A 168 -17.31 1.66 0.02
CA ALA A 168 -16.50 1.45 -1.18
C ALA A 168 -15.52 0.27 -1.03
N GLY A 169 -15.47 -0.37 0.16
CA GLY A 169 -14.42 -1.31 0.56
C GLY A 169 -13.08 -0.60 0.81
N GLY A 170 -12.10 -1.29 1.39
CA GLY A 170 -10.82 -0.67 1.72
C GLY A 170 -9.64 -1.64 1.83
N SER A 171 -8.42 -1.15 2.04
CA SER A 171 -8.08 0.24 2.36
C SER A 171 -7.79 1.15 1.16
N SER A 172 -7.75 0.62 -0.07
CA SER A 172 -7.60 1.43 -1.29
C SER A 172 -8.96 1.97 -1.76
N SER A 173 -9.76 2.47 -0.81
CA SER A 173 -11.16 2.87 -0.99
C SER A 173 -11.31 3.97 -2.04
N GLY A 174 -10.54 5.06 -1.91
CA GLY A 174 -10.54 6.15 -2.88
C GLY A 174 -10.08 5.70 -4.27
N SER A 175 -9.05 4.84 -4.35
CA SER A 175 -8.53 4.35 -5.63
C SER A 175 -9.60 3.63 -6.45
N ALA A 176 -10.35 2.70 -5.83
CA ALA A 176 -11.40 1.97 -6.52
C ALA A 176 -12.61 2.85 -6.84
N ALA A 177 -13.00 3.75 -5.91
CA ALA A 177 -14.11 4.67 -6.13
C ALA A 177 -13.85 5.62 -7.31
N LEU A 178 -12.64 6.19 -7.43
CA LEU A 178 -12.27 7.08 -8.53
C LEU A 178 -12.27 6.38 -9.89
N VAL A 179 -11.81 5.13 -9.94
CA VAL A 179 -11.86 4.31 -11.16
C VAL A 179 -13.30 3.95 -11.52
N ALA A 180 -14.11 3.53 -10.55
CA ALA A 180 -15.52 3.18 -10.75
C ALA A 180 -16.37 4.37 -11.19
N ALA A 181 -16.08 5.57 -10.67
CA ALA A 181 -16.72 6.82 -11.07
C ALA A 181 -16.27 7.32 -12.46
N GLY A 182 -15.25 6.70 -13.08
CA GLY A 182 -14.71 7.10 -14.37
C GLY A 182 -13.86 8.38 -14.33
N GLU A 183 -13.44 8.84 -13.14
CA GLU A 183 -12.60 10.04 -13.00
C GLU A 183 -11.16 9.81 -13.50
N VAL A 184 -10.70 8.55 -13.41
CA VAL A 184 -9.41 8.05 -13.90
C VAL A 184 -9.56 6.63 -14.42
N GLY A 185 -8.74 6.22 -15.39
CA GLY A 185 -8.76 4.84 -15.91
C GLY A 185 -7.91 3.87 -15.08
N MET A 186 -6.97 4.39 -14.30
CA MET A 186 -5.97 3.62 -13.58
C MET A 186 -5.69 4.23 -12.20
N ALA A 187 -5.50 3.36 -11.21
CA ALA A 187 -5.09 3.71 -9.87
C ALA A 187 -4.07 2.72 -9.33
N ILE A 188 -3.28 3.17 -8.38
CA ILE A 188 -2.48 2.31 -7.51
C ILE A 188 -3.23 2.05 -6.21
N GLY A 189 -3.13 0.83 -5.70
CA GLY A 189 -3.57 0.44 -4.37
C GLY A 189 -2.46 -0.27 -3.58
N GLY A 190 -2.76 -0.55 -2.31
CA GLY A 190 -1.97 -1.42 -1.43
C GLY A 190 -2.84 -2.55 -0.88
N ASP A 191 -2.30 -3.75 -0.69
CA ASP A 191 -3.03 -4.95 -0.27
C ASP A 191 -2.24 -5.78 0.74
N GLN A 192 -2.67 -5.73 2.00
CA GLN A 192 -2.10 -6.50 3.11
C GLN A 192 -2.97 -7.70 3.49
N GLY A 193 -4.29 -7.51 3.44
CA GLY A 193 -5.29 -8.55 3.73
C GLY A 193 -6.43 -8.60 2.72
N GLY A 194 -6.30 -7.91 1.58
CA GLY A 194 -7.38 -7.73 0.59
C GLY A 194 -7.52 -6.31 0.07
N SER A 195 -6.68 -5.37 0.48
CA SER A 195 -6.92 -3.94 0.29
C SER A 195 -6.83 -3.39 -1.13
N ILE A 196 -6.43 -4.19 -2.13
CA ILE A 196 -6.66 -3.90 -3.56
C ILE A 196 -7.95 -4.59 -4.03
N ARG A 197 -8.09 -5.87 -3.67
CA ARG A 197 -9.15 -6.75 -4.19
C ARG A 197 -10.54 -6.45 -3.63
N MET A 198 -10.66 -6.18 -2.32
CA MET A 198 -11.92 -5.86 -1.65
C MET A 198 -12.57 -4.58 -2.19
N PRO A 199 -11.88 -3.41 -2.22
CA PRO A 199 -12.50 -2.21 -2.79
C PRO A 199 -12.79 -2.35 -4.28
N SER A 200 -11.97 -3.12 -5.02
CA SER A 200 -12.25 -3.41 -6.43
C SER A 200 -13.52 -4.23 -6.62
N SER A 201 -13.74 -5.25 -5.78
CA SER A 201 -14.99 -6.04 -5.75
C SER A 201 -16.21 -5.16 -5.41
N TYR A 202 -16.11 -4.35 -4.36
CA TYR A 202 -17.20 -3.49 -3.89
C TYR A 202 -17.57 -2.41 -4.91
N CYS A 203 -16.58 -1.86 -5.62
CA CYS A 203 -16.77 -0.80 -6.60
C CYS A 203 -16.86 -1.30 -8.05
N GLY A 204 -16.86 -2.62 -8.30
CA GLY A 204 -16.97 -3.17 -9.66
C GLY A 204 -15.82 -2.80 -10.60
N THR A 205 -14.58 -2.78 -10.10
CA THR A 205 -13.36 -2.53 -10.88
C THR A 205 -12.41 -3.74 -10.86
N TYR A 206 -11.31 -3.68 -11.61
CA TYR A 206 -10.34 -4.76 -11.71
C TYR A 206 -9.13 -4.48 -10.82
N GLY A 207 -9.01 -5.19 -9.70
CA GLY A 207 -7.88 -5.08 -8.77
C GLY A 207 -6.94 -6.28 -8.83
N MET A 208 -5.65 -6.03 -8.97
CA MET A 208 -4.62 -7.09 -9.00
C MET A 208 -3.66 -6.93 -7.84
N LYS A 209 -3.68 -7.91 -6.93
CA LYS A 209 -2.61 -8.11 -5.94
C LYS A 209 -1.53 -8.99 -6.56
N PRO A 210 -0.36 -8.45 -6.95
CA PRO A 210 0.66 -9.23 -7.62
C PRO A 210 1.32 -10.25 -6.66
N THR A 211 2.13 -11.14 -7.22
CA THR A 211 3.02 -12.01 -6.44
C THR A 211 3.87 -11.15 -5.48
N HIS A 212 4.09 -11.64 -4.25
CA HIS A 212 4.89 -10.94 -3.24
C HIS A 212 6.29 -10.65 -3.78
N GLY A 213 6.77 -9.42 -3.61
CA GLY A 213 8.06 -8.96 -4.15
C GLY A 213 8.09 -8.67 -5.66
N LEU A 214 7.03 -8.95 -6.44
CA LEU A 214 7.03 -8.66 -7.88
C LEU A 214 7.08 -7.16 -8.17
N VAL A 215 6.26 -6.39 -7.45
CA VAL A 215 6.22 -4.93 -7.51
C VAL A 215 6.90 -4.40 -6.24
N PRO A 216 7.88 -3.49 -6.36
CA PRO A 216 8.60 -2.97 -5.20
C PRO A 216 7.69 -2.11 -4.34
N TYR A 217 7.88 -2.21 -3.02
CA TYR A 217 7.16 -1.46 -2.01
C TYR A 217 7.92 -0.20 -1.52
N THR A 218 9.08 0.10 -2.12
CA THR A 218 9.90 1.27 -1.82
C THR A 218 9.13 2.58 -1.97
N GLY A 219 9.18 3.42 -0.92
CA GLY A 219 8.46 4.69 -0.85
C GLY A 219 6.95 4.55 -0.61
N ILE A 220 6.49 3.39 -0.11
CA ILE A 220 5.12 3.15 0.32
C ILE A 220 5.14 2.86 1.82
N MET A 221 4.27 3.50 2.59
CA MET A 221 4.23 3.31 4.04
C MET A 221 3.97 1.83 4.37
N PRO A 222 4.92 1.14 5.03
CA PRO A 222 4.79 -0.27 5.37
C PRO A 222 3.78 -0.52 6.48
N ILE A 223 3.15 -1.69 6.42
CA ILE A 223 2.43 -2.25 7.56
C ILE A 223 3.26 -3.42 8.09
N GLU A 224 3.48 -4.44 7.25
CA GLU A 224 4.19 -5.65 7.63
C GLU A 224 4.80 -6.31 6.38
N VAL A 225 6.09 -6.60 6.44
CA VAL A 225 6.92 -6.93 5.27
C VAL A 225 6.52 -8.20 4.54
N PHE A 226 6.02 -9.19 5.25
CA PHE A 226 5.63 -10.47 4.67
C PHE A 226 4.26 -10.43 4.00
N VAL A 227 3.46 -9.38 4.24
CA VAL A 227 2.14 -9.23 3.63
C VAL A 227 1.94 -7.92 2.86
N ASP A 228 2.91 -7.01 2.84
CA ASP A 228 2.84 -5.78 2.04
C ASP A 228 2.86 -6.08 0.52
N HIS A 229 1.80 -5.69 -0.17
CA HIS A 229 1.75 -5.64 -1.63
C HIS A 229 1.27 -4.28 -2.13
N THR A 230 1.75 -3.88 -3.30
CA THR A 230 1.15 -2.80 -4.09
C THR A 230 0.82 -3.30 -5.50
N GLY A 231 -0.18 -2.70 -6.14
CA GLY A 231 -0.64 -3.15 -7.44
C GLY A 231 -1.73 -2.27 -8.03
N PRO A 232 -2.15 -2.57 -9.26
CA PRO A 232 -3.10 -1.75 -10.00
C PRO A 232 -4.56 -2.03 -9.65
N ILE A 233 -5.37 -0.97 -9.69
CA ILE A 233 -6.83 -0.98 -9.74
C ILE A 233 -7.25 -0.23 -11.01
N THR A 234 -8.00 -0.86 -11.91
CA THR A 234 -8.22 -0.32 -13.27
C THR A 234 -9.64 -0.58 -13.77
N ALA A 235 -10.03 0.17 -14.82
CA ALA A 235 -11.32 0.03 -15.49
C ALA A 235 -11.40 -1.20 -16.41
N SER A 236 -10.26 -1.83 -16.74
CA SER A 236 -10.20 -3.04 -17.57
C SER A 236 -9.07 -3.98 -17.15
N VAL A 237 -9.20 -5.27 -17.48
CA VAL A 237 -8.12 -6.27 -17.32
C VAL A 237 -6.89 -5.90 -18.16
N ALA A 238 -7.09 -5.31 -19.34
CA ALA A 238 -6.00 -4.90 -20.23
C ALA A 238 -5.17 -3.78 -19.60
N ASP A 239 -5.82 -2.77 -19.01
CA ASP A 239 -5.14 -1.71 -18.26
C ASP A 239 -4.44 -2.26 -17.02
N ASN A 240 -5.01 -3.28 -16.38
CA ASN A 240 -4.41 -3.94 -15.23
C ASN A 240 -3.07 -4.59 -15.61
N ALA A 241 -3.06 -5.37 -16.70
CA ALA A 241 -1.86 -5.99 -17.24
C ALA A 241 -0.82 -4.94 -17.69
N LEU A 242 -1.27 -3.86 -18.35
CA LEU A 242 -0.41 -2.78 -18.80
C LEU A 242 0.27 -2.05 -17.64
N LEU A 243 -0.49 -1.67 -16.62
CA LEU A 243 0.06 -0.97 -15.46
C LEU A 243 0.97 -1.89 -14.65
N LEU A 244 0.60 -3.17 -14.45
CA LEU A 244 1.46 -4.16 -13.79
C LEU A 244 2.79 -4.33 -14.53
N GLU A 245 2.76 -4.39 -15.87
CA GLU A 245 3.95 -4.54 -16.72
C GLU A 245 4.92 -3.37 -16.58
N VAL A 246 4.41 -2.18 -16.26
CA VAL A 246 5.21 -0.97 -16.05
C VAL A 246 5.80 -0.92 -14.64
N ILE A 247 5.03 -1.31 -13.62
CA ILE A 247 5.45 -1.16 -12.22
C ILE A 247 6.22 -2.37 -11.67
N ALA A 248 6.16 -3.54 -12.30
CA ALA A 248 6.85 -4.75 -11.84
C ALA A 248 8.37 -4.73 -12.10
N GLY A 249 9.14 -5.43 -11.25
CA GLY A 249 10.58 -5.63 -11.41
C GLY A 249 11.41 -5.19 -10.20
N PRO A 250 12.66 -5.66 -10.09
CA PRO A 250 13.55 -5.33 -8.98
C PRO A 250 13.91 -3.84 -8.98
N ASP A 251 14.05 -3.23 -7.79
CA ASP A 251 14.49 -1.85 -7.66
C ASP A 251 15.80 -1.66 -6.91
N GLY A 252 16.26 -2.69 -6.18
CA GLY A 252 17.51 -2.68 -5.43
C GLY A 252 17.41 -2.09 -4.02
N TYR A 253 16.23 -1.65 -3.60
CA TYR A 253 15.96 -1.12 -2.26
C TYR A 253 15.05 -2.04 -1.44
N ASP A 254 14.07 -2.69 -2.08
CA ASP A 254 13.03 -3.41 -1.33
C ASP A 254 13.47 -4.84 -0.96
N PRO A 255 13.68 -5.15 0.33
CA PRO A 255 14.04 -6.48 0.78
C PRO A 255 12.94 -7.51 0.56
N ARG A 256 11.71 -7.13 0.18
CA ARG A 256 10.66 -8.09 -0.18
C ARG A 256 10.93 -8.79 -1.52
N GLN A 257 11.86 -8.26 -2.32
CA GLN A 257 12.09 -8.72 -3.68
C GLN A 257 13.11 -9.86 -3.73
N TYR A 258 12.62 -11.07 -3.94
CA TYR A 258 13.44 -12.28 -4.08
C TYR A 258 13.21 -12.93 -5.45
N ASN A 259 14.27 -13.08 -6.25
CA ASN A 259 14.24 -13.74 -7.56
C ASN A 259 13.10 -13.25 -8.49
N VAL A 260 12.97 -11.92 -8.60
CA VAL A 260 11.86 -11.29 -9.33
C VAL A 260 11.90 -11.65 -10.81
N LYS A 261 10.78 -12.17 -11.31
CA LYS A 261 10.58 -12.48 -12.74
C LYS A 261 9.42 -11.66 -13.27
N THR A 262 9.71 -10.83 -14.27
CA THR A 262 8.70 -10.03 -14.97
C THR A 262 8.37 -10.66 -16.32
N HIS A 263 7.18 -10.37 -16.82
CA HIS A 263 6.70 -10.83 -18.11
C HIS A 263 6.01 -9.68 -18.86
N ALA A 264 5.84 -9.85 -20.17
CA ALA A 264 5.00 -8.95 -20.97
C ALA A 264 3.52 -9.34 -20.80
N TYR A 265 2.93 -9.03 -19.65
CA TYR A 265 1.56 -9.44 -19.28
C TYR A 265 0.51 -9.03 -20.31
N THR A 266 0.72 -7.90 -21.00
CA THR A 266 -0.15 -7.42 -22.07
C THR A 266 -0.24 -8.39 -23.25
N LYS A 267 0.80 -9.18 -23.50
CA LYS A 267 0.83 -10.20 -24.56
C LYS A 267 0.13 -11.50 -24.18
N SER A 268 -0.32 -11.63 -22.92
CA SER A 268 -0.97 -12.84 -22.40
C SER A 268 -2.48 -12.66 -22.20
N LEU A 269 -3.06 -11.58 -22.73
CA LEU A 269 -4.50 -11.30 -22.62
C LEU A 269 -5.35 -12.08 -23.64
N GLU A 270 -4.71 -12.57 -24.70
CA GLU A 270 -5.34 -13.36 -25.77
C GLU A 270 -5.20 -14.86 -25.49
N GLY A 271 -6.00 -15.69 -26.17
CA GLY A 271 -5.91 -17.17 -26.10
C GLY A 271 -7.11 -17.87 -25.45
N GLY A 272 -8.05 -17.12 -24.87
CA GLY A 272 -9.25 -17.70 -24.25
C GLY A 272 -8.93 -18.58 -23.04
N VAL A 273 -9.86 -19.48 -22.69
CA VAL A 273 -9.76 -20.29 -21.46
C VAL A 273 -9.82 -21.81 -21.69
N GLY A 274 -9.86 -22.26 -22.96
CA GLY A 274 -10.12 -23.65 -23.33
C GLY A 274 -9.16 -24.68 -22.72
N ASP A 275 -7.87 -24.33 -22.63
CA ASP A 275 -6.85 -25.24 -22.09
C ASP A 275 -6.64 -25.08 -20.57
N LEU A 276 -7.41 -24.20 -19.90
CA LEU A 276 -7.25 -23.91 -18.48
C LEU A 276 -7.99 -24.92 -17.62
N LYS A 277 -7.34 -25.31 -16.52
CA LYS A 277 -7.95 -26.03 -15.40
C LYS A 277 -8.13 -25.05 -14.24
N ILE A 278 -9.38 -24.83 -13.83
CA ILE A 278 -9.73 -23.87 -12.79
C ILE A 278 -10.35 -24.62 -11.62
N GLY A 279 -9.70 -24.52 -10.46
CA GLY A 279 -10.20 -25.06 -9.19
C GLY A 279 -11.09 -24.04 -8.48
N VAL A 280 -12.34 -24.41 -8.18
CA VAL A 280 -13.24 -23.63 -7.33
C VAL A 280 -13.04 -24.10 -5.90
N VAL A 281 -12.45 -23.24 -5.05
CA VAL A 281 -12.11 -23.61 -3.66
C VAL A 281 -13.38 -23.71 -2.83
N THR A 282 -13.70 -24.90 -2.32
CA THR A 282 -14.98 -25.16 -1.66
C THR A 282 -15.17 -24.34 -0.39
N GLU A 283 -14.10 -24.17 0.39
CA GLU A 283 -14.07 -23.46 1.66
C GLU A 283 -14.25 -21.93 1.50
N GLY A 284 -14.22 -21.42 0.27
CA GLY A 284 -14.47 -20.01 -0.04
C GLY A 284 -15.94 -19.63 -0.21
N PHE A 285 -16.88 -20.58 -0.03
CA PHE A 285 -18.32 -20.38 -0.22
C PHE A 285 -19.10 -20.91 0.99
N GLY A 286 -20.34 -20.43 1.15
CA GLY A 286 -21.25 -20.88 2.21
C GLY A 286 -20.76 -20.51 3.60
N LEU A 287 -20.04 -19.39 3.72
CA LEU A 287 -19.56 -18.89 5.00
C LEU A 287 -20.73 -18.27 5.79
N ASP A 288 -20.72 -18.41 7.11
CA ASP A 288 -21.78 -17.87 7.98
C ASP A 288 -21.97 -16.35 7.81
N SER A 289 -20.91 -15.63 7.42
CA SER A 289 -20.90 -14.18 7.18
C SER A 289 -21.01 -13.78 5.70
N SER A 290 -21.47 -14.69 4.83
CA SER A 290 -21.64 -14.44 3.39
C SER A 290 -23.12 -14.30 3.01
N GLU A 291 -23.38 -13.55 1.94
CA GLU A 291 -24.69 -13.50 1.28
C GLU A 291 -24.75 -14.57 0.18
N SER A 292 -25.78 -15.41 0.20
CA SER A 292 -25.86 -16.59 -0.68
C SER A 292 -26.00 -16.25 -2.17
N ASP A 293 -26.52 -15.05 -2.48
CA ASP A 293 -26.63 -14.56 -3.85
C ASP A 293 -25.26 -14.18 -4.42
N VAL A 294 -24.35 -13.62 -3.61
CA VAL A 294 -22.95 -13.35 -4.00
C VAL A 294 -22.24 -14.65 -4.38
N ASP A 295 -22.33 -15.66 -3.53
CA ASP A 295 -21.78 -16.99 -3.78
C ASP A 295 -22.32 -17.60 -5.09
N ALA A 296 -23.64 -17.53 -5.27
CA ALA A 296 -24.29 -18.03 -6.48
C ALA A 296 -23.82 -17.30 -7.75
N LYS A 297 -23.59 -15.97 -7.68
CA LYS A 297 -23.07 -15.18 -8.81
C LYS A 297 -21.65 -15.57 -9.17
N VAL A 298 -20.77 -15.77 -8.19
CA VAL A 298 -19.38 -16.19 -8.43
C VAL A 298 -19.35 -17.62 -9.00
N ARG A 299 -20.17 -18.54 -8.49
CA ARG A 299 -20.29 -19.90 -9.05
C ARG A 299 -20.79 -19.89 -10.50
N LYS A 300 -21.78 -19.04 -10.81
CA LYS A 300 -22.26 -18.86 -12.19
C LYS A 300 -21.17 -18.33 -13.13
N ALA A 301 -20.24 -17.50 -12.64
CA ALA A 301 -19.09 -17.07 -13.43
C ALA A 301 -18.15 -18.24 -13.77
N ALA A 302 -17.92 -19.17 -12.83
CA ALA A 302 -17.18 -20.39 -13.11
C ALA A 302 -17.89 -21.28 -14.15
N ASP A 303 -19.22 -21.42 -14.09
CA ASP A 303 -20.01 -22.13 -15.11
C ASP A 303 -19.91 -21.48 -16.50
N THR A 304 -19.85 -20.15 -16.54
CA THR A 304 -19.65 -19.40 -17.78
C THR A 304 -18.30 -19.74 -18.40
N LEU A 305 -17.23 -19.81 -17.59
CA LEU A 305 -15.90 -20.22 -18.04
C LEU A 305 -15.87 -21.67 -18.53
N LYS A 306 -16.64 -22.56 -17.90
CA LYS A 306 -16.84 -23.94 -18.39
C LYS A 306 -17.46 -23.96 -19.79
N GLY A 307 -18.50 -23.14 -20.01
CA GLY A 307 -19.13 -22.98 -21.32
C GLY A 307 -18.20 -22.43 -22.40
N LEU A 308 -17.16 -21.69 -22.01
CA LEU A 308 -16.10 -21.18 -22.89
C LEU A 308 -14.93 -22.15 -23.10
N GLY A 309 -15.04 -23.38 -22.57
CA GLY A 309 -14.09 -24.47 -22.82
C GLY A 309 -13.16 -24.80 -21.65
N ALA A 310 -13.15 -24.02 -20.57
CA ALA A 310 -12.30 -24.34 -19.42
C ALA A 310 -12.75 -25.62 -18.70
N THR A 311 -11.80 -26.34 -18.12
CA THR A 311 -12.11 -27.44 -17.19
C THR A 311 -12.29 -26.87 -15.80
N ILE A 312 -13.51 -26.96 -15.25
CA ILE A 312 -13.83 -26.50 -13.89
C ILE A 312 -14.05 -27.69 -12.95
N SER A 313 -13.44 -27.66 -11.77
CA SER A 313 -13.67 -28.64 -10.70
C SER A 313 -13.69 -27.94 -9.34
N ASP A 314 -14.58 -28.40 -8.44
CA ASP A 314 -14.47 -28.03 -7.03
C ASP A 314 -13.22 -28.69 -6.43
N VAL A 315 -12.50 -27.94 -5.58
CA VAL A 315 -11.27 -28.40 -4.90
C VAL A 315 -11.38 -28.02 -3.43
N SER A 316 -11.17 -28.99 -2.54
CA SER A 316 -11.07 -28.73 -1.11
C SER A 316 -9.65 -28.35 -0.74
N ILE A 317 -9.52 -27.22 -0.03
CA ILE A 317 -8.29 -26.74 0.58
C ILE A 317 -8.62 -26.40 2.04
N PRO A 318 -8.61 -27.37 2.97
CA PRO A 318 -9.05 -27.14 4.36
C PRO A 318 -8.26 -26.03 5.08
N TRP A 319 -7.00 -25.82 4.69
CA TRP A 319 -6.16 -24.73 5.21
C TRP A 319 -6.64 -23.33 4.82
N HIS A 320 -7.52 -23.19 3.82
CA HIS A 320 -8.13 -21.91 3.46
C HIS A 320 -8.88 -21.30 4.65
N SER A 321 -9.64 -22.11 5.38
CA SER A 321 -10.40 -21.66 6.56
C SER A 321 -9.49 -21.22 7.72
N LEU A 322 -8.23 -21.65 7.74
CA LEU A 322 -7.23 -21.19 8.71
C LEU A 322 -6.55 -19.88 8.29
N GLY A 323 -6.74 -19.41 7.06
CA GLY A 323 -6.01 -18.28 6.50
C GLY A 323 -6.10 -17.01 7.34
N GLY A 324 -7.31 -16.66 7.81
CA GLY A 324 -7.49 -15.51 8.70
C GLY A 324 -6.78 -15.67 10.04
N ALA A 325 -6.86 -16.85 10.65
CA ALA A 325 -6.22 -17.16 11.93
C ALA A 325 -4.68 -17.19 11.83
N LEU A 326 -4.12 -17.59 10.68
CA LEU A 326 -2.68 -17.56 10.42
C LEU A 326 -2.19 -16.15 10.08
N TRP A 327 -2.98 -15.39 9.32
CA TRP A 327 -2.64 -14.02 8.95
C TRP A 327 -2.67 -13.09 10.16
N LEU A 328 -3.63 -13.26 11.08
CA LEU A 328 -3.84 -12.35 12.21
C LEU A 328 -2.59 -12.10 13.08
N PRO A 329 -1.86 -13.12 13.59
CA PRO A 329 -0.66 -12.86 14.39
C PRO A 329 0.46 -12.22 13.56
N ILE A 330 0.60 -12.58 12.27
CA ILE A 330 1.58 -11.96 11.38
C ILE A 330 1.24 -10.48 11.20
N GLY A 331 0.01 -10.18 10.82
CA GLY A 331 -0.48 -8.83 10.57
C GLY A 331 -0.45 -7.96 11.82
N VAL A 332 -1.05 -8.42 12.93
CA VAL A 332 -1.24 -7.61 14.14
C VAL A 332 0.04 -7.43 14.95
N GLU A 333 0.82 -8.49 15.16
CA GLU A 333 2.10 -8.34 15.85
C GLU A 333 3.10 -7.62 14.94
N GLY A 334 3.14 -8.00 13.67
CA GLY A 334 4.06 -7.42 12.70
C GLY A 334 3.79 -5.93 12.42
N LEU A 335 2.53 -5.50 12.32
CA LEU A 335 2.19 -4.07 12.22
C LEU A 335 2.55 -3.32 13.50
N THR A 336 2.35 -3.93 14.68
CA THR A 336 2.69 -3.27 15.94
C THR A 336 4.20 -3.03 16.01
N GLN A 337 5.01 -4.04 15.68
CA GLN A 337 6.46 -3.92 15.67
C GLN A 337 6.97 -2.98 14.57
N THR A 338 6.49 -3.16 13.33
CA THR A 338 7.05 -2.44 12.16
C THR A 338 6.47 -1.05 12.03
N MET A 339 5.14 -0.93 12.03
CA MET A 339 4.47 0.33 11.77
C MET A 339 4.41 1.21 13.02
N MET A 340 3.99 0.67 14.17
CA MET A 340 3.77 1.49 15.36
C MET A 340 5.03 1.76 16.18
N TRP A 341 5.94 0.78 16.32
CA TRP A 341 7.17 0.94 17.12
C TRP A 341 8.43 1.16 16.29
N GLY A 342 8.41 0.80 14.99
CA GLY A 342 9.51 1.01 14.06
C GLY A 342 9.32 2.22 13.14
N ASP A 343 8.35 3.09 13.43
CA ASP A 343 8.05 4.29 12.63
C ASP A 343 7.80 3.99 11.14
N GLY A 344 7.17 2.85 10.86
CA GLY A 344 6.91 2.38 9.51
C GLY A 344 8.03 1.59 8.87
N TYR A 345 9.26 1.58 9.41
CA TYR A 345 10.38 0.85 8.81
C TYR A 345 10.98 -0.16 9.79
N GLY A 346 11.28 -1.38 9.31
CA GLY A 346 11.85 -2.39 10.21
C GLY A 346 13.33 -2.13 10.52
N ILE A 347 13.80 -2.66 11.64
CA ILE A 347 15.21 -2.58 12.07
C ILE A 347 16.05 -3.61 11.30
N SER A 348 17.32 -3.27 11.01
CA SER A 348 18.30 -4.17 10.36
C SER A 348 17.90 -4.64 8.96
N ARG A 349 17.23 -3.79 8.19
CA ARG A 349 16.81 -4.09 6.83
C ARG A 349 17.50 -3.18 5.83
N PRO A 350 17.77 -3.64 4.60
CA PRO A 350 18.39 -2.83 3.57
C PRO A 350 17.37 -1.94 2.83
N ASP A 351 16.29 -1.51 3.50
CA ASP A 351 15.27 -0.63 2.90
C ASP A 351 15.85 0.76 2.59
N LEU A 352 15.17 1.50 1.71
CA LEU A 352 15.31 2.96 1.66
C LEU A 352 14.52 3.59 2.81
N TYR A 353 15.21 4.11 3.81
CA TYR A 353 14.61 4.81 4.94
C TYR A 353 14.34 6.28 4.58
N VAL A 354 13.08 6.69 4.70
CA VAL A 354 12.67 8.09 4.56
C VAL A 354 12.48 8.64 5.97
N THR A 355 13.58 9.13 6.54
CA THR A 355 13.68 9.59 7.93
C THR A 355 12.69 10.71 8.25
N SER A 356 12.38 11.57 7.29
CA SER A 356 11.35 12.61 7.41
C SER A 356 9.93 12.06 7.63
N LEU A 357 9.58 10.89 7.06
CA LEU A 357 8.33 10.21 7.37
C LEU A 357 8.37 9.66 8.79
N MET A 358 9.48 9.02 9.17
CA MET A 358 9.65 8.44 10.51
C MET A 358 9.56 9.49 11.60
N ASP A 359 10.18 10.65 11.42
CA ASP A 359 10.12 11.79 12.34
C ASP A 359 8.71 12.39 12.46
N LYS A 360 7.86 12.20 11.44
CA LYS A 360 6.51 12.77 11.35
C LYS A 360 5.41 11.81 11.82
N HIS A 361 5.64 10.50 11.65
CA HIS A 361 4.76 9.42 12.06
C HIS A 361 4.66 9.35 13.58
#